data_AF-A0A951WAZ9-F1
#
_entry.id   AF-A0A951WAZ9-F1
#
_cell.length_a   1.000
_cell.length_b   1.000
_cell.length_c   1.000
_cell.angle_alpha   90.00
_cell.angle_beta   90.00
_cell.angle_gamma   90.00
#
_symmetry.space_group_name_H-M   'P 1'
#
loop_
_entity.id
_entity.type
_entity.pdbx_description
1 polymer ?
#
loop_
_entity_poly.entity_id
_entity_poly.type
_entity_poly.pdbx_seq_one_letter_code
_entity_poly.pdbx_strand_id
1 'polypeptide(L)'
;MSYNQIDIYTITELDELRNNIRDKYNDYNIVLRGKLIETFNGFERINNSFSIIAPNLYSLGDLKIIDGNFSISSSAGKPKLNSLGKLERINGEGYLRHSNISDLGNLNYVHGKLNLRDTPIENLGVLKYVGGDLFLPKRLEGKIDLSGIEVKGKIKFWKDESYKIIKPIDAVEGLLKSQHEIPYWKHSYISSFSAIENATAEQKEFYKYFKYEFFNSRYINLEGNSNYVFVLFYDFLNQYLRNKNFEELFSRYTILARYYPLTKSYAYRIFIEILKGKKRFEEAWEYEKKICISSIKTVWEYDQLLNRNLFDSSIILRLANYKHLTDFGQKNIKQIAPFIEQTFAKFEEKLESRRFLNLFFDNNLFYKKVNGEYEPKYYLNFYSSPAEFEFYNSIDEDAKKRNYTNPFPHVVEKAIINQLKIIIKDAEDLYRIDIGMPKIGEGWISETELFYKLKNRFKEQQVIHHGNPKWLGRQHLDIFFPKLNIGIEYQGLQHYEPIDFFGGEKAFLKNQERDLRKIELCRNNNCHLIHVKKDYDFESLCNEIELEILKRTK
;
A
#
# COMPACT_ATOMS: atom_id res chain seq x y z
N MET A 1 25.87 -15.28 21.65
CA MET A 1 26.55 -14.18 22.35
C MET A 1 25.53 -13.08 22.52
N SER A 2 25.25 -12.64 23.75
CA SER A 2 24.28 -11.57 23.98
C SER A 2 24.79 -10.29 23.30
N TYR A 3 24.08 -9.82 22.28
CA TYR A 3 24.38 -8.51 21.71
C TYR A 3 24.06 -7.47 22.78
N ASN A 4 25.10 -6.84 23.32
CA ASN A 4 24.98 -5.72 24.21
C ASN A 4 24.26 -4.58 23.46
N GLN A 5 23.04 -4.27 23.89
CA GLN A 5 22.16 -3.26 23.28
C GLN A 5 21.80 -2.22 24.33
N ILE A 6 21.80 -0.95 23.93
CA ILE A 6 21.30 0.18 24.71
C ILE A 6 20.07 0.72 24.00
N ASP A 7 18.94 0.64 24.67
CA ASP A 7 17.73 1.30 24.23
C ASP A 7 17.62 2.68 24.88
N ILE A 8 17.55 3.73 24.07
CA ILE A 8 17.44 5.12 24.51
C ILE A 8 15.99 5.59 24.32
N TYR A 9 15.29 5.80 25.41
CA TYR A 9 13.89 6.23 25.48
C TYR A 9 13.75 7.71 25.84
N THR A 10 14.77 8.34 26.44
CA THR A 10 14.68 9.73 26.90
C THR A 10 15.85 10.60 26.46
N ILE A 11 15.64 11.92 26.43
CA ILE A 11 16.71 12.91 26.20
C ILE A 11 17.77 12.80 27.30
N THR A 12 17.36 12.55 28.54
CA THR A 12 18.29 12.34 29.66
C THR A 12 19.19 11.13 29.44
N GLU A 13 18.65 9.98 29.03
CA GLU A 13 19.47 8.80 28.67
C GLU A 13 20.42 9.09 27.49
N LEU A 14 19.97 9.91 26.53
CA LEU A 14 20.82 10.35 25.42
C LEU A 14 21.95 11.28 25.90
N ASP A 15 21.65 12.22 26.79
CA ASP A 15 22.62 13.14 27.39
C ASP A 15 23.60 12.39 28.31
N GLU A 16 23.12 11.40 29.08
CA GLU A 16 23.96 10.50 29.88
C GLU A 16 24.87 9.67 28.99
N LEU A 17 24.36 9.13 27.89
CA LEU A 17 25.18 8.43 26.91
C LEU A 17 26.24 9.38 26.34
N ARG A 18 25.86 10.62 26.00
CA ARG A 18 26.77 11.65 25.46
C ARG A 18 27.88 12.03 26.45
N ASN A 19 27.55 12.15 27.72
CA ASN A 19 28.49 12.58 28.75
C ASN A 19 29.41 11.44 29.23
N ASN A 20 29.01 10.18 29.05
CA ASN A 20 29.76 9.00 29.48
C ASN A 20 30.49 8.26 28.34
N ILE A 21 30.66 8.89 27.17
CA ILE A 21 31.24 8.28 25.94
C ILE A 21 32.64 7.68 26.16
N ARG A 22 33.39 8.06 27.19
CA ARG A 22 34.83 7.77 27.20
C ARG A 22 35.25 6.31 27.35
N ASP A 23 34.50 5.41 27.99
CA ASP A 23 34.96 3.99 28.08
C ASP A 23 33.87 2.90 28.19
N LYS A 24 32.62 3.22 28.57
CA LYS A 24 31.65 2.18 29.01
C LYS A 24 30.70 1.65 27.92
N TYR A 25 30.49 2.40 26.84
CA TYR A 25 29.38 2.15 25.90
C TYR A 25 29.82 1.92 24.45
N ASN A 26 31.13 1.87 24.17
CA ASN A 26 31.67 1.67 22.82
C ASN A 26 31.25 0.34 22.19
N ASP A 27 30.96 -0.68 23.00
CA ASP A 27 30.65 -2.04 22.54
C ASP A 27 29.14 -2.33 22.37
N TYR A 28 28.28 -1.32 22.47
CA TYR A 28 26.83 -1.51 22.45
C TYR A 28 26.20 -1.07 21.13
N ASN A 29 25.24 -1.85 20.65
CA ASN A 29 24.29 -1.40 19.63
C ASN A 29 23.34 -0.38 20.25
N ILE A 30 23.14 0.75 19.57
CA ILE A 30 22.26 1.81 20.05
C ILE A 30 20.92 1.72 19.34
N VAL A 31 19.83 1.71 20.11
CA VAL A 31 18.47 1.75 19.59
C VAL A 31 17.74 2.97 20.14
N LEU A 32 17.48 3.94 19.28
CA LEU A 32 16.80 5.18 19.63
C LEU A 32 15.28 4.97 19.55
N ARG A 33 14.62 4.93 20.70
CA ARG A 33 13.16 4.72 20.82
C ARG A 33 12.42 5.93 21.34
N GLY A 34 13.13 6.88 21.95
CA GLY A 34 12.54 8.02 22.60
C GLY A 34 11.73 8.87 21.63
N LYS A 35 10.40 8.89 21.81
CA LYS A 35 9.46 9.65 20.97
C LYS A 35 9.66 11.17 21.04
N LEU A 36 10.64 11.61 21.81
CA LEU A 36 10.93 12.99 22.12
C LEU A 36 12.31 13.46 21.77
N ILE A 37 13.07 12.53 21.25
CA ILE A 37 14.37 12.81 20.72
C ILE A 37 14.11 13.28 19.30
N GLU A 38 14.18 14.59 19.13
CA GLU A 38 13.97 15.29 17.87
C GLU A 38 15.27 15.38 17.06
N THR A 39 16.40 15.45 17.76
CA THR A 39 17.74 15.50 17.17
C THR A 39 18.69 14.54 17.88
N PHE A 40 19.57 13.87 17.14
CA PHE A 40 20.65 13.04 17.70
C PHE A 40 21.99 13.78 17.66
N ASN A 41 22.13 14.84 18.46
CA ASN A 41 23.30 15.72 18.46
C ASN A 41 24.41 15.24 19.42
N GLY A 42 25.65 15.64 19.14
CA GLY A 42 26.79 15.39 20.04
C GLY A 42 27.50 14.05 19.83
N PHE A 43 27.20 13.34 18.75
CA PHE A 43 27.88 12.12 18.33
C PHE A 43 28.36 12.31 16.89
N GLU A 44 29.67 12.31 16.65
CA GLU A 44 30.19 12.29 15.27
C GLU A 44 30.30 10.86 14.72
N ARG A 45 30.43 9.87 15.60
CA ARG A 45 30.61 8.46 15.25
C ARG A 45 29.88 7.53 16.22
N ILE A 46 29.33 6.44 15.68
CA ILE A 46 28.80 5.30 16.44
C ILE A 46 29.62 4.07 16.08
N ASN A 47 30.25 3.44 17.08
CA ASN A 47 31.20 2.33 16.88
C ASN A 47 30.53 0.98 16.59
N ASN A 48 29.21 0.89 16.70
CA ASN A 48 28.42 -0.33 16.51
C ASN A 48 27.16 -0.03 15.68
N SER A 49 26.14 -0.90 15.73
CA SER A 49 24.91 -0.68 14.96
C SER A 49 24.03 0.39 15.62
N PHE A 50 23.35 1.18 14.79
CA PHE A 50 22.43 2.23 15.20
C PHE A 50 21.05 2.02 14.57
N SER A 51 20.01 1.93 15.40
CA SER A 51 18.63 1.70 14.96
C SER A 51 17.71 2.79 15.46
N ILE A 52 16.87 3.33 14.58
CA ILE A 52 15.94 4.42 14.90
C ILE A 52 14.51 3.87 14.86
N ILE A 53 13.82 4.00 15.99
CA ILE A 53 12.39 3.72 16.18
C ILE A 53 11.68 4.99 16.66
N ALA A 54 12.41 6.06 16.98
CA ALA A 54 11.91 7.35 17.46
C ALA A 54 11.08 8.08 16.36
N PRO A 55 9.75 8.20 16.51
CA PRO A 55 8.87 8.73 15.45
C PRO A 55 9.03 10.24 15.20
N ASN A 56 9.56 11.02 16.14
CA ASN A 56 9.69 12.49 16.02
C ASN A 56 11.10 12.96 15.67
N LEU A 57 12.08 12.07 15.53
CA LEU A 57 13.43 12.43 15.13
C LEU A 57 13.40 13.06 13.73
N TYR A 58 13.94 14.26 13.57
CA TYR A 58 14.05 14.96 12.28
C TYR A 58 15.50 15.27 11.88
N SER A 59 16.48 15.08 12.76
CA SER A 59 17.90 15.28 12.43
C SER A 59 18.83 14.29 13.14
N LEU A 60 19.85 13.81 12.43
CA LEU A 60 20.97 13.02 12.99
C LEU A 60 22.10 13.90 13.55
N GLY A 61 21.94 15.23 13.52
CA GLY A 61 22.93 16.15 14.08
C GLY A 61 24.27 16.09 13.38
N ASP A 62 25.31 15.85 14.18
CA ASP A 62 26.71 15.83 13.76
C ASP A 62 27.22 14.44 13.35
N LEU A 63 26.33 13.44 13.32
CA LEU A 63 26.70 12.07 13.03
C LEU A 63 27.23 11.92 11.60
N LYS A 64 28.49 11.49 11.47
CA LYS A 64 29.19 11.27 10.20
C LYS A 64 29.43 9.80 9.90
N ILE A 65 29.69 8.98 10.92
CA ILE A 65 30.12 7.58 10.73
C ILE A 65 29.32 6.63 11.63
N ILE A 66 28.85 5.52 11.05
CA ILE A 66 28.32 4.37 11.79
C ILE A 66 29.16 3.15 11.39
N ASP A 67 29.83 2.52 12.35
CA ASP A 67 30.69 1.37 12.07
C ASP A 67 29.91 0.06 11.87
N GLY A 68 28.73 -0.06 12.48
CA GLY A 68 27.84 -1.21 12.30
C GLY A 68 26.71 -0.98 11.28
N ASN A 69 25.60 -1.70 11.48
CA ASN A 69 24.41 -1.55 10.66
C ASN A 69 23.63 -0.29 11.04
N PHE A 70 22.98 0.32 10.06
CA PHE A 70 22.06 1.42 10.27
C PHE A 70 20.65 1.01 9.87
N SER A 71 19.66 1.23 10.75
CA SER A 71 18.27 0.91 10.43
C SER A 71 17.29 1.98 10.88
N ILE A 72 16.21 2.16 10.11
CA ILE A 72 15.07 3.00 10.48
C ILE A 72 13.81 2.13 10.43
N SER A 73 13.16 1.98 11.59
CA SER A 73 11.90 1.26 11.72
C SER A 73 10.73 2.21 11.83
N SER A 74 9.63 1.86 11.17
CA SER A 74 8.34 2.56 11.28
C SER A 74 7.38 1.90 12.28
N SER A 75 7.84 0.92 13.07
CA SER A 75 6.98 0.11 13.96
C SER A 75 6.29 0.89 15.07
N ALA A 76 6.84 2.04 15.50
CA ALA A 76 6.27 2.91 16.53
C ALA A 76 5.67 4.22 15.98
N GLY A 77 5.48 4.29 14.65
CA GLY A 77 5.21 5.52 13.89
C GLY A 77 6.37 5.81 12.93
N LYS A 78 6.09 6.42 11.77
CA LYS A 78 7.13 6.77 10.80
C LYS A 78 7.98 7.94 11.33
N PRO A 79 9.31 7.80 11.47
CA PRO A 79 10.18 8.92 11.85
C PRO A 79 10.02 10.13 10.93
N LYS A 80 10.03 11.34 11.48
CA LYS A 80 10.01 12.60 10.70
C LYS A 80 11.29 12.83 9.87
N LEU A 81 12.35 12.07 10.14
CA LEU A 81 13.64 12.14 9.47
C LEU A 81 13.47 11.92 7.96
N ASN A 82 13.77 12.96 7.18
CA ASN A 82 13.67 12.97 5.73
C ASN A 82 15.03 13.02 5.02
N SER A 83 16.10 13.36 5.74
CA SER A 83 17.48 13.38 5.26
C SER A 83 18.42 12.68 6.25
N LEU A 84 19.48 12.04 5.76
CA LEU A 84 20.56 11.52 6.61
C LEU A 84 21.57 12.60 7.02
N GLY A 85 21.43 13.83 6.50
CA GLY A 85 22.21 14.98 6.91
C GLY A 85 23.71 14.79 6.69
N LYS A 86 24.50 14.93 7.77
CA LYS A 86 25.96 14.85 7.74
C LYS A 86 26.51 13.41 7.72
N LEU A 87 25.66 12.38 7.73
CA LEU A 87 26.12 11.00 7.72
C LEU A 87 26.85 10.70 6.40
N GLU A 88 28.13 10.39 6.46
CA GLU A 88 28.99 10.15 5.31
C GLU A 88 29.18 8.66 5.03
N ARG A 89 29.27 7.83 6.09
CA ARG A 89 29.73 6.45 5.97
C ARG A 89 29.00 5.48 6.90
N ILE A 90 28.56 4.35 6.34
CA ILE A 90 28.04 3.18 7.08
C ILE A 90 28.96 1.99 6.79
N ASN A 91 29.70 1.49 7.78
CA ASN A 91 30.59 0.33 7.61
C ASN A 91 29.88 -1.04 7.77
N GLY A 92 28.56 -1.05 8.00
CA GLY A 92 27.70 -2.22 7.88
C GLY A 92 26.66 -2.11 6.75
N GLU A 93 25.45 -2.62 6.98
CA GLU A 93 24.29 -2.55 6.07
C GLU A 93 23.35 -1.38 6.43
N GLY A 94 22.73 -0.77 5.41
CA GLY A 94 21.73 0.30 5.54
C GLY A 94 20.31 -0.20 5.23
N TYR A 95 19.46 -0.26 6.25
CA TYR A 95 18.06 -0.72 6.16
C TYR A 95 17.08 0.43 6.30
N LEU A 96 16.72 1.07 5.19
CA LEU A 96 15.90 2.29 5.16
C LEU A 96 14.50 2.07 4.58
N ARG A 97 14.11 0.81 4.34
CA ARG A 97 12.81 0.47 3.75
C ARG A 97 11.65 1.04 4.56
N HIS A 98 10.64 1.60 3.88
CA HIS A 98 9.45 2.25 4.46
C HIS A 98 9.71 3.53 5.27
N SER A 99 10.96 4.02 5.33
CA SER A 99 11.29 5.30 5.97
C SER A 99 10.83 6.51 5.14
N ASN A 100 10.87 7.70 5.75
CA ASN A 100 10.56 8.97 5.07
C ASN A 100 11.79 9.60 4.39
N ILE A 101 12.90 8.86 4.26
CA ILE A 101 14.14 9.38 3.67
C ILE A 101 13.92 9.71 2.19
N SER A 102 13.87 11.00 1.89
CA SER A 102 13.80 11.59 0.55
C SER A 102 15.15 12.09 0.06
N ASP A 103 16.12 12.24 0.97
CA ASP A 103 17.47 12.73 0.70
C ASP A 103 18.51 11.89 1.46
N LEU A 104 19.56 11.40 0.78
CA LEU A 104 20.65 10.66 1.43
C LEU A 104 21.66 11.57 2.13
N GLY A 105 21.55 12.90 2.00
CA GLY A 105 22.50 13.84 2.56
C GLY A 105 23.91 13.57 2.05
N ASN A 106 24.88 13.52 2.96
CA ASN A 106 26.29 13.32 2.63
C ASN A 106 26.71 11.85 2.48
N LEU A 107 25.77 10.90 2.52
CA LEU A 107 26.09 9.48 2.54
C LEU A 107 26.75 9.07 1.23
N ASN A 108 28.06 8.82 1.30
CA ASN A 108 28.88 8.49 0.13
C ASN A 108 29.35 7.03 0.10
N TYR A 109 29.33 6.33 1.24
CA TYR A 109 29.84 4.96 1.35
C TYR A 109 28.98 4.07 2.25
N VAL A 110 28.60 2.89 1.74
CA VAL A 110 28.01 1.80 2.50
C VAL A 110 28.82 0.51 2.25
N HIS A 111 29.36 -0.10 3.30
CA HIS A 111 30.17 -1.32 3.14
C HIS A 111 29.32 -2.52 2.70
N GLY A 112 28.12 -2.66 3.26
CA GLY A 112 27.21 -3.77 2.97
C GLY A 112 26.09 -3.40 2.00
N LYS A 113 24.94 -4.04 2.18
CA LYS A 113 23.70 -3.78 1.43
C LYS A 113 23.12 -2.41 1.78
N LEU A 114 22.50 -1.76 0.80
CA LEU A 114 21.66 -0.58 1.01
C LEU A 114 20.25 -0.82 0.47
N ASN A 115 19.25 -0.75 1.34
CA ASN A 115 17.84 -0.97 1.00
C ASN A 115 17.02 0.32 1.11
N LEU A 116 16.68 0.88 -0.05
CA LEU A 116 15.90 2.12 -0.22
C LEU A 116 14.49 1.86 -0.75
N ARG A 117 14.00 0.61 -0.72
CA ARG A 117 12.65 0.29 -1.20
C ARG A 117 11.58 1.04 -0.40
N ASP A 118 10.47 1.39 -1.05
CA ASP A 118 9.32 2.01 -0.36
C ASP A 118 9.68 3.32 0.39
N THR A 119 10.73 4.03 -0.02
CA THR A 119 11.08 5.39 0.46
C THR A 119 10.67 6.45 -0.58
N PRO A 120 10.57 7.74 -0.20
CA PRO A 120 10.32 8.83 -1.14
C PRO A 120 11.55 9.29 -1.94
N ILE A 121 12.70 8.60 -1.86
CA ILE A 121 13.96 9.02 -2.50
C ILE A 121 13.83 9.26 -4.01
N GLU A 122 14.27 10.39 -4.53
CA GLU A 122 14.20 10.69 -5.98
C GLU A 122 15.56 10.56 -6.69
N ASN A 123 16.66 10.71 -5.96
CA ASN A 123 18.03 10.58 -6.44
C ASN A 123 18.94 10.02 -5.32
N LEU A 124 20.18 9.64 -5.65
CA LEU A 124 21.11 9.03 -4.68
C LEU A 124 22.16 10.01 -4.13
N GLY A 125 21.99 11.31 -4.36
CA GLY A 125 22.89 12.36 -3.88
C GLY A 125 24.35 12.09 -4.24
N VAL A 126 25.22 12.10 -3.22
CA VAL A 126 26.67 11.92 -3.36
C VAL A 126 27.13 10.47 -3.12
N LEU A 127 26.23 9.49 -3.18
CA LEU A 127 26.55 8.07 -2.98
C LEU A 127 27.58 7.59 -4.03
N LYS A 128 28.69 7.00 -3.58
CA LYS A 128 29.79 6.53 -4.45
C LYS A 128 30.03 5.04 -4.37
N TYR A 129 29.75 4.39 -3.23
CA TYR A 129 30.09 2.99 -3.02
C TYR A 129 29.05 2.22 -2.21
N VAL A 130 28.67 1.03 -2.68
CA VAL A 130 27.85 0.04 -1.97
C VAL A 130 28.50 -1.34 -2.12
N GLY A 131 29.07 -1.89 -1.05
CA GLY A 131 29.79 -3.17 -1.12
C GLY A 131 28.89 -4.42 -1.11
N GLY A 132 27.58 -4.27 -0.94
CA GLY A 132 26.58 -5.32 -1.09
C GLY A 132 25.55 -5.03 -2.19
N ASP A 133 24.34 -5.57 -2.03
CA ASP A 133 23.22 -5.28 -2.93
C ASP A 133 22.69 -3.85 -2.75
N LEU A 134 22.22 -3.23 -3.85
CA LEU A 134 21.51 -1.95 -3.84
C LEU A 134 20.05 -2.17 -4.25
N PHE A 135 19.11 -1.99 -3.32
CA PHE A 135 17.68 -2.15 -3.59
C PHE A 135 16.99 -0.79 -3.70
N LEU A 136 16.32 -0.57 -4.82
CA LEU A 136 15.75 0.70 -5.21
C LEU A 136 14.23 0.60 -5.51
N PRO A 137 13.49 1.70 -5.34
CA PRO A 137 12.11 1.83 -5.84
C PRO A 137 12.02 1.63 -7.35
N LYS A 138 11.05 0.83 -7.85
CA LYS A 138 10.88 0.55 -9.30
C LYS A 138 10.68 1.81 -10.12
N ARG A 139 10.05 2.84 -9.55
CA ARG A 139 9.82 4.14 -10.20
C ARG A 139 11.11 4.88 -10.59
N LEU A 140 12.27 4.51 -10.04
CA LEU A 140 13.57 5.08 -10.38
C LEU A 140 14.29 4.32 -11.49
N GLU A 141 13.78 3.16 -11.90
CA GLU A 141 14.39 2.36 -12.96
C GLU A 141 14.43 3.18 -14.26
N GLY A 142 15.63 3.36 -14.81
CA GLY A 142 15.86 4.18 -16.00
C GLY A 142 15.77 5.71 -15.80
N LYS A 143 15.57 6.19 -14.56
CA LYS A 143 15.47 7.64 -14.25
C LYS A 143 16.62 8.19 -13.42
N ILE A 144 17.46 7.32 -12.85
CA ILE A 144 18.60 7.70 -12.02
C ILE A 144 19.90 7.27 -12.70
N ASP A 145 20.92 8.12 -12.62
CA ASP A 145 22.28 7.75 -13.04
C ASP A 145 22.95 6.96 -11.91
N LEU A 146 23.52 5.82 -12.27
CA LEU A 146 24.24 4.91 -11.36
C LEU A 146 25.70 4.73 -11.78
N SER A 147 26.14 5.34 -12.88
CA SER A 147 27.47 5.15 -13.45
C SER A 147 28.60 5.60 -12.52
N GLY A 148 28.33 6.59 -11.67
CA GLY A 148 29.25 7.10 -10.64
C GLY A 148 29.26 6.30 -9.33
N ILE A 149 28.48 5.22 -9.24
CA ILE A 149 28.31 4.44 -8.01
C ILE A 149 28.86 3.04 -8.22
N GLU A 150 29.92 2.71 -7.48
CA GLU A 150 30.47 1.37 -7.44
C GLU A 150 29.59 0.46 -6.55
N VAL A 151 28.88 -0.49 -7.17
CA VAL A 151 28.08 -1.49 -6.46
C VAL A 151 28.70 -2.87 -6.66
N LYS A 152 29.15 -3.52 -5.59
CA LYS A 152 29.76 -4.86 -5.66
C LYS A 152 28.73 -5.99 -5.77
N GLY A 153 27.53 -5.80 -5.20
CA GLY A 153 26.42 -6.75 -5.29
C GLY A 153 25.48 -6.48 -6.47
N LYS A 154 24.23 -6.91 -6.34
CA LYS A 154 23.20 -6.72 -7.38
C LYS A 154 22.44 -5.42 -7.16
N ILE A 155 22.19 -4.70 -8.25
CA ILE A 155 21.24 -3.59 -8.29
C ILE A 155 19.86 -4.16 -8.63
N LYS A 156 18.85 -3.91 -7.79
CA LYS A 156 17.48 -4.42 -8.00
C LYS A 156 16.43 -3.33 -7.78
N PHE A 157 15.50 -3.25 -8.72
CA PHE A 157 14.34 -2.35 -8.67
C PHE A 157 13.07 -3.12 -8.29
N TRP A 158 12.37 -2.67 -7.26
CA TRP A 158 11.19 -3.36 -6.70
C TRP A 158 9.94 -2.50 -6.77
N LYS A 159 8.79 -3.08 -7.17
CA LYS A 159 7.50 -2.36 -7.23
C LYS A 159 7.16 -1.87 -5.82
N ASP A 160 7.06 -0.55 -5.66
CA ASP A 160 6.68 0.07 -4.39
C ASP A 160 5.29 -0.40 -3.98
N GLU A 161 5.06 -0.58 -2.69
CA GLU A 161 3.71 -0.69 -2.17
C GLU A 161 2.98 0.64 -2.43
N SER A 162 1.81 0.59 -3.06
CA SER A 162 0.99 1.76 -3.39
C SER A 162 0.59 2.51 -2.12
N TYR A 163 1.38 3.49 -1.70
CA TYR A 163 1.17 4.23 -0.46
C TYR A 163 0.29 5.46 -0.71
N LYS A 164 -0.81 5.55 0.04
CA LYS A 164 -1.56 6.80 0.23
C LYS A 164 -0.66 7.78 0.98
N ILE A 165 -0.33 8.90 0.35
CA ILE A 165 0.26 10.06 1.01
C ILE A 165 -0.72 10.51 2.11
N ILE A 166 -0.35 10.33 3.38
CA ILE A 166 -1.00 11.06 4.47
C ILE A 166 -0.37 12.44 4.44
N LYS A 167 -1.17 13.48 4.15
CA LYS A 167 -0.71 14.87 4.15
C LYS A 167 -0.05 15.21 5.50
N PRO A 168 1.08 15.94 5.52
CA PRO A 168 1.68 16.46 6.74
C PRO A 168 0.65 17.26 7.57
N ILE A 169 0.77 17.19 8.90
CA ILE A 169 -0.10 17.92 9.85
C ILE A 169 -0.09 19.45 9.60
N ASP A 170 0.96 19.98 8.95
CA ASP A 170 1.09 21.40 8.61
C ASP A 170 0.19 21.85 7.43
N ALA A 171 -0.55 20.94 6.81
CA ALA A 171 -1.45 21.22 5.68
C ALA A 171 -2.95 21.24 6.05
N VAL A 172 -3.28 21.28 7.35
CA VAL A 172 -4.69 21.41 7.80
C VAL A 172 -5.10 22.89 7.75
N GLU A 173 -5.88 23.24 6.73
CA GLU A 173 -6.43 24.59 6.57
C GLU A 173 -7.26 25.02 7.80
N GLY A 174 -7.07 26.27 8.23
CA GLY A 174 -7.86 26.89 9.31
C GLY A 174 -7.23 26.85 10.70
N LEU A 175 -6.01 26.34 10.87
CA LEU A 175 -5.25 26.48 12.12
C LEU A 175 -4.61 27.88 12.22
N LEU A 176 -4.82 28.54 13.35
CA LEU A 176 -4.25 29.84 13.70
C LEU A 176 -2.87 29.69 14.33
N LYS A 177 -1.99 30.67 14.10
CA LYS A 177 -0.73 30.76 14.87
C LYS A 177 -1.06 31.07 16.33
N SER A 178 -0.37 30.41 17.27
CA SER A 178 -0.52 30.68 18.70
C SER A 178 -0.09 32.11 19.04
N GLN A 179 -0.84 32.79 19.92
CA GLN A 179 -0.45 34.11 20.45
C GLN A 179 0.56 34.00 21.60
N HIS A 180 0.65 32.83 22.22
CA HIS A 180 1.61 32.53 23.29
C HIS A 180 2.66 31.54 22.77
N GLU A 181 3.86 31.63 23.34
CA GLU A 181 4.87 30.58 23.17
C GLU A 181 4.27 29.24 23.62
N ILE A 182 4.48 28.19 22.82
CA ILE A 182 3.94 26.85 23.08
C ILE A 182 4.99 26.11 23.91
N PRO A 183 4.78 25.87 25.21
CA PRO A 183 5.75 25.15 26.01
C PRO A 183 5.86 23.74 25.45
N TYR A 184 7.07 23.34 25.09
CA TYR A 184 7.31 22.01 24.58
C TYR A 184 6.84 20.98 25.59
N TRP A 185 5.94 20.08 25.16
CA TRP A 185 5.51 18.97 26.00
C TRP A 185 6.10 17.70 25.47
N LYS A 186 6.99 17.11 26.28
CA LYS A 186 7.53 15.77 26.06
C LYS A 186 6.38 14.78 25.69
N HIS A 187 6.18 14.45 24.41
CA HIS A 187 5.42 13.35 23.84
C HIS A 187 5.50 12.09 24.71
N SER A 188 4.38 11.84 25.36
CA SER A 188 4.15 10.68 26.19
C SER A 188 2.87 10.04 25.69
N TYR A 189 2.70 8.74 25.93
CA TYR A 189 1.43 8.11 25.58
C TYR A 189 0.38 8.57 26.59
N ILE A 190 -0.40 9.59 26.21
CA ILE A 190 -1.53 10.06 26.99
C ILE A 190 -2.63 9.01 26.84
N SER A 191 -2.98 8.33 27.93
CA SER A 191 -4.07 7.35 27.99
C SER A 191 -5.25 7.80 28.87
N SER A 192 -5.08 8.92 29.58
CA SER A 192 -6.06 9.50 30.50
C SER A 192 -5.81 11.00 30.69
N PHE A 193 -6.81 11.71 31.22
CA PHE A 193 -6.67 13.12 31.56
C PHE A 193 -5.65 13.37 32.70
N SER A 194 -5.45 12.39 33.61
CA SER A 194 -4.50 12.53 34.73
C SER A 194 -3.06 12.78 34.27
N ALA A 195 -2.73 12.53 33.00
CA ALA A 195 -1.45 12.92 32.43
C ALA A 195 -1.15 14.43 32.55
N ILE A 196 -2.16 15.29 32.70
CA ILE A 196 -1.98 16.72 32.99
C ILE A 196 -1.29 16.97 34.33
N GLU A 197 -1.36 16.05 35.30
CA GLU A 197 -0.73 16.19 36.61
C GLU A 197 0.80 16.23 36.48
N ASN A 198 1.33 15.44 35.53
CA ASN A 198 2.75 15.35 35.20
C ASN A 198 3.27 16.53 34.35
N ALA A 199 2.41 17.49 34.00
CA ALA A 199 2.79 18.66 33.23
C ALA A 199 3.41 19.77 34.12
N THR A 200 4.32 20.56 33.55
CA THR A 200 4.89 21.75 34.23
C THR A 200 3.82 22.82 34.44
N ALA A 201 4.13 23.86 35.23
CA ALA A 201 3.21 24.97 35.45
C ALA A 201 2.88 25.69 34.13
N GLU A 202 3.89 25.92 33.29
CA GLU A 202 3.77 26.56 31.97
C GLU A 202 2.94 25.71 31.02
N GLN A 203 3.15 24.38 30.98
CA GLN A 203 2.34 23.47 30.17
C GLN A 203 0.87 23.44 30.64
N LYS A 204 0.62 23.48 31.96
CA LYS A 204 -0.74 23.55 32.51
C LYS A 204 -1.41 24.87 32.16
N GLU A 205 -0.68 25.98 32.18
CA GLU A 205 -1.16 27.29 31.79
C GLU A 205 -1.48 27.34 30.29
N PHE A 206 -0.55 26.89 29.44
CA PHE A 206 -0.78 26.80 28.01
C PHE A 206 -1.94 25.84 27.67
N TYR A 207 -2.08 24.72 28.38
CA TYR A 207 -3.24 23.83 28.21
C TYR A 207 -4.57 24.55 28.49
N LYS A 208 -4.63 25.37 29.54
CA LYS A 208 -5.83 26.18 29.85
C LYS A 208 -6.12 27.17 28.72
N TYR A 209 -5.09 27.86 28.22
CA TYR A 209 -5.20 28.75 27.07
C TYR A 209 -5.69 28.01 25.81
N PHE A 210 -5.03 26.92 25.43
CA PHE A 210 -5.41 26.08 24.30
C PHE A 210 -6.86 25.59 24.40
N LYS A 211 -7.26 25.09 25.58
CA LYS A 211 -8.63 24.64 25.85
C LYS A 211 -9.63 25.79 25.70
N TYR A 212 -9.31 26.97 26.23
CA TYR A 212 -10.15 28.17 26.11
C TYR A 212 -10.33 28.57 24.64
N GLU A 213 -9.25 28.62 23.86
CA GLU A 213 -9.26 28.94 22.44
C GLU A 213 -10.09 27.94 21.63
N PHE A 214 -9.95 26.65 21.92
CA PHE A 214 -10.76 25.59 21.33
C PHE A 214 -12.27 25.81 21.56
N PHE A 215 -12.68 26.20 22.77
CA PHE A 215 -14.09 26.50 23.07
C PHE A 215 -14.60 27.76 22.37
N ASN A 216 -13.72 28.71 22.07
CA ASN A 216 -14.05 29.90 21.30
C ASN A 216 -13.97 29.69 19.77
N SER A 217 -13.89 28.43 19.32
CA SER A 217 -13.74 28.07 17.89
C SER A 217 -12.49 28.67 17.23
N ARG A 218 -11.44 28.95 18.02
CA ARG A 218 -10.13 29.39 17.56
C ARG A 218 -9.15 28.22 17.71
N TYR A 219 -8.90 27.53 16.60
CA TYR A 219 -8.09 26.30 16.60
C TYR A 219 -6.64 26.65 16.32
N ILE A 220 -5.75 26.36 17.27
CA ILE A 220 -4.35 26.79 17.22
C ILE A 220 -3.47 25.68 16.66
N ASN A 221 -2.50 26.05 15.82
CA ASN A 221 -1.40 25.17 15.41
C ASN A 221 -0.49 24.92 16.62
N LEU A 222 -0.33 23.65 17.00
CA LEU A 222 0.43 23.24 18.16
C LEU A 222 1.91 22.94 17.86
N GLU A 223 2.35 23.21 16.63
CA GLU A 223 3.75 23.06 16.18
C GLU A 223 4.30 21.64 16.48
N GLY A 224 3.42 20.63 16.37
CA GLY A 224 3.76 19.23 16.63
C GLY A 224 3.58 18.75 18.08
N ASN A 225 3.22 19.62 19.04
CA ASN A 225 2.99 19.25 20.44
C ASN A 225 1.65 18.52 20.65
N SER A 226 1.59 17.26 20.21
CA SER A 226 0.35 16.45 20.20
C SER A 226 -0.26 16.17 21.59
N ASN A 227 0.54 16.27 22.67
CA ASN A 227 0.07 15.96 24.02
C ASN A 227 -1.07 16.87 24.46
N TYR A 228 -1.03 18.16 24.13
CA TYR A 228 -2.11 19.09 24.45
C TYR A 228 -3.44 18.64 23.86
N VAL A 229 -3.43 18.15 22.61
CA VAL A 229 -4.61 17.61 21.94
C VAL A 229 -5.12 16.35 22.64
N PHE A 230 -4.22 15.42 22.99
CA PHE A 230 -4.65 14.18 23.64
C PHE A 230 -5.13 14.41 25.08
N VAL A 231 -4.53 15.33 25.83
CA VAL A 231 -5.05 15.71 27.15
C VAL A 231 -6.43 16.31 27.00
N LEU A 232 -6.65 17.19 26.03
CA LEU A 232 -7.98 17.75 25.74
C LEU A 232 -8.98 16.65 25.32
N PHE A 233 -8.55 15.69 24.51
CA PHE A 233 -9.33 14.52 24.12
C PHE A 233 -9.80 13.73 25.34
N TYR A 234 -8.90 13.36 26.25
CA TYR A 234 -9.26 12.60 27.45
C TYR A 234 -9.97 13.44 28.51
N ASP A 235 -9.78 14.77 28.53
CA ASP A 235 -10.59 15.69 29.34
C ASP A 235 -12.07 15.60 28.91
N PHE A 236 -12.34 15.68 27.61
CA PHE A 236 -13.70 15.50 27.09
C PHE A 236 -14.26 14.11 27.39
N LEU A 237 -13.44 13.05 27.28
CA LEU A 237 -13.88 11.70 27.68
C LEU A 237 -14.26 11.65 29.16
N ASN A 238 -13.46 12.24 30.04
CA ASN A 238 -13.75 12.29 31.48
C ASN A 238 -15.03 13.06 31.79
N GLN A 239 -15.28 14.17 31.08
CA GLN A 239 -16.54 14.90 31.20
C GLN A 239 -17.72 14.03 30.77
N TYR A 240 -17.62 13.32 29.63
CA TYR A 240 -18.62 12.35 29.19
C TYR A 240 -18.84 11.24 30.24
N LEU A 241 -17.79 10.71 30.86
CA LEU A 241 -17.94 9.67 31.88
C LEU A 241 -18.77 10.14 33.08
N ARG A 242 -18.76 11.45 33.38
CA ARG A 242 -19.55 12.08 34.46
C ARG A 242 -20.97 12.43 34.01
N ASN A 243 -21.13 13.10 32.86
CA ASN A 243 -22.41 13.66 32.44
C ASN A 243 -23.22 12.78 31.46
N LYS A 244 -22.58 11.75 30.88
CA LYS A 244 -23.12 10.84 29.87
C LYS A 244 -23.67 11.51 28.60
N ASN A 245 -23.29 12.77 28.33
CA ASN A 245 -23.75 13.54 27.16
C ASN A 245 -22.98 13.14 25.90
N PHE A 246 -23.55 12.22 25.12
CA PHE A 246 -22.92 11.70 23.90
C PHE A 246 -22.84 12.75 22.78
N GLU A 247 -23.87 13.57 22.58
CA GLU A 247 -23.91 14.55 21.49
C GLU A 247 -22.84 15.64 21.67
N GLU A 248 -22.62 16.06 22.92
CA GLU A 248 -21.55 17.00 23.26
C GLU A 248 -20.15 16.40 23.01
N LEU A 249 -19.92 15.16 23.44
CA LEU A 249 -18.67 14.45 23.15
C LEU A 249 -18.45 14.30 21.65
N PHE A 250 -19.51 13.91 20.93
CA PHE A 250 -19.49 13.69 19.49
C PHE A 250 -19.10 14.95 18.72
N SER A 251 -19.74 16.07 19.03
CA SER A 251 -19.44 17.38 18.43
C SER A 251 -17.97 17.76 18.67
N ARG A 252 -17.50 17.66 19.92
CA ARG A 252 -16.12 18.01 20.29
C ARG A 252 -15.07 17.14 19.60
N TYR A 253 -15.31 15.82 19.56
CA TYR A 253 -14.41 14.88 18.90
C TYR A 253 -14.42 15.03 17.38
N THR A 254 -15.54 15.43 16.78
CA THR A 254 -15.61 15.73 15.35
C THR A 254 -14.74 16.95 15.01
N ILE A 255 -14.78 18.00 15.83
CA ILE A 255 -13.92 19.18 15.69
C ILE A 255 -12.45 18.79 15.91
N LEU A 256 -12.13 18.04 16.98
CA LEU A 256 -10.78 17.55 17.23
C LEU A 256 -10.24 16.72 16.05
N ALA A 257 -11.02 15.79 15.51
CA ALA A 257 -10.59 14.95 14.39
C ALA A 257 -10.40 15.74 13.08
N ARG A 258 -11.09 16.87 12.92
CA ARG A 258 -10.95 17.78 11.77
C ARG A 258 -9.65 18.57 11.84
N TYR A 259 -9.40 19.25 12.97
CA TYR A 259 -8.27 20.17 13.12
C TYR A 259 -6.99 19.49 13.63
N TYR A 260 -7.14 18.36 14.34
CA TYR A 260 -6.05 17.56 14.89
C TYR A 260 -6.22 16.07 14.51
N PRO A 261 -5.95 15.71 13.23
CA PRO A 261 -6.30 14.39 12.68
C PRO A 261 -5.68 13.18 13.39
N LEU A 262 -4.61 13.39 14.16
CA LEU A 262 -3.98 12.38 15.04
C LEU A 262 -4.96 11.76 16.06
N THR A 263 -6.04 12.45 16.41
CA THR A 263 -7.09 11.95 17.32
C THR A 263 -8.20 11.17 16.62
N LYS A 264 -8.27 11.20 15.29
CA LYS A 264 -9.43 10.73 14.51
C LYS A 264 -9.74 9.24 14.75
N SER A 265 -8.72 8.38 14.69
CA SER A 265 -8.90 6.94 14.93
C SER A 265 -9.28 6.65 16.39
N TYR A 266 -8.74 7.41 17.35
CA TYR A 266 -9.09 7.31 18.77
C TYR A 266 -10.55 7.69 19.01
N ALA A 267 -10.99 8.81 18.43
CA ALA A 267 -12.38 9.26 18.50
C ALA A 267 -13.35 8.20 17.99
N TYR A 268 -13.07 7.63 16.82
CA TYR A 268 -13.93 6.61 16.23
C TYR A 268 -13.99 5.34 17.09
N ARG A 269 -12.89 4.90 17.70
CA ARG A 269 -12.90 3.75 18.63
C ARG A 269 -13.81 4.02 19.83
N ILE A 270 -13.72 5.21 20.42
CA ILE A 270 -14.59 5.60 21.53
C ILE A 270 -16.07 5.65 21.10
N PHE A 271 -16.36 6.19 19.91
CA PHE A 271 -17.72 6.21 19.39
C PHE A 271 -18.29 4.80 19.20
N ILE A 272 -17.51 3.87 18.63
CA ILE A 272 -17.90 2.47 18.47
C ILE A 272 -18.29 1.87 19.81
N GLU A 273 -17.43 1.98 20.83
CA GLU A 273 -17.69 1.40 22.16
C GLU A 273 -18.94 2.00 22.80
N ILE A 274 -19.11 3.33 22.73
CA ILE A 274 -20.29 4.01 23.29
C ILE A 274 -21.56 3.61 22.55
N LEU A 275 -21.53 3.57 21.22
CA LEU A 275 -22.69 3.24 20.38
C LEU A 275 -23.10 1.77 20.57
N LYS A 276 -22.13 0.84 20.66
CA LYS A 276 -22.37 -0.57 21.02
C LYS A 276 -23.05 -0.68 22.38
N GLY A 277 -22.53 0.01 23.40
CA GLY A 277 -23.15 0.04 24.74
C GLY A 277 -24.58 0.60 24.75
N LYS A 278 -24.89 1.52 23.83
CA LYS A 278 -26.24 2.07 23.60
C LYS A 278 -27.10 1.24 22.64
N LYS A 279 -26.61 0.09 22.14
CA LYS A 279 -27.26 -0.75 21.11
C LYS A 279 -27.54 -0.04 19.78
N ARG A 280 -26.80 1.04 19.47
CA ARG A 280 -26.86 1.78 18.19
C ARG A 280 -25.88 1.14 17.18
N PHE A 281 -26.13 -0.12 16.83
CA PHE A 281 -25.17 -0.95 16.09
C PHE A 281 -24.93 -0.48 14.64
N GLU A 282 -25.94 0.04 13.96
CA GLU A 282 -25.76 0.57 12.59
C GLU A 282 -24.77 1.73 12.56
N GLU A 283 -24.89 2.65 13.51
CA GLU A 283 -23.98 3.79 13.59
C GLU A 283 -22.57 3.37 13.99
N ALA A 284 -22.45 2.41 14.92
CA ALA A 284 -21.15 1.84 15.28
C ALA A 284 -20.47 1.19 14.07
N TRP A 285 -21.23 0.46 13.25
CA TRP A 285 -20.75 -0.16 12.02
C TRP A 285 -20.22 0.87 10.99
N GLU A 286 -20.89 2.02 10.85
CA GLU A 286 -20.39 3.10 10.00
C GLU A 286 -19.03 3.65 10.45
N TYR A 287 -18.73 3.63 11.75
CA TYR A 287 -17.40 3.98 12.27
C TYR A 287 -16.37 2.87 12.08
N GLU A 288 -16.75 1.60 12.23
CA GLU A 288 -15.85 0.46 11.93
C GLU A 288 -15.32 0.52 10.50
N LYS A 289 -16.20 0.79 9.53
CA LYS A 289 -15.83 1.00 8.13
C LYS A 289 -14.78 2.11 7.94
N LYS A 290 -14.76 3.12 8.81
CA LYS A 290 -13.81 4.25 8.76
C LYS A 290 -12.45 3.94 9.42
N ILE A 291 -12.39 3.09 10.43
CA ILE A 291 -11.14 2.76 11.17
C ILE A 291 -10.28 1.71 10.45
N CYS A 292 -10.76 1.22 9.30
CA CYS A 292 -10.25 0.05 8.59
C CYS A 292 -10.65 -1.24 9.32
N ILE A 293 -11.79 -1.81 8.91
CA ILE A 293 -12.17 -3.19 9.23
C ILE A 293 -10.98 -4.09 8.88
N SER A 294 -10.38 -4.70 9.90
CA SER A 294 -9.17 -5.51 9.75
C SER A 294 -9.38 -6.98 10.02
N SER A 295 -10.61 -7.42 10.34
CA SER A 295 -10.85 -8.83 10.68
C SER A 295 -12.22 -9.32 10.24
N ILE A 296 -12.25 -10.59 9.81
CA ILE A 296 -13.49 -11.35 9.54
C ILE A 296 -14.36 -11.44 10.80
N LYS A 297 -13.73 -11.55 11.97
CA LYS A 297 -14.41 -11.58 13.27
C LYS A 297 -15.30 -10.34 13.48
N THR A 298 -14.79 -9.14 13.21
CA THR A 298 -15.58 -7.90 13.32
C THR A 298 -16.77 -7.93 12.37
N VAL A 299 -16.59 -8.37 11.12
CA VAL A 299 -17.69 -8.46 10.16
C VAL A 299 -18.75 -9.44 10.65
N TRP A 300 -18.35 -10.60 11.15
CA TRP A 300 -19.26 -11.60 11.72
C TRP A 300 -20.04 -11.06 12.91
N GLU A 301 -19.36 -10.44 13.89
CA GLU A 301 -20.01 -9.88 15.08
C GLU A 301 -21.13 -8.90 14.71
N TYR A 302 -20.88 -8.01 13.75
CA TYR A 302 -21.89 -7.06 13.29
C TYR A 302 -22.95 -7.69 12.40
N ASP A 303 -22.63 -8.70 11.58
CA ASP A 303 -23.61 -9.44 10.78
C ASP A 303 -24.67 -10.11 11.68
N GLN A 304 -24.24 -10.60 12.84
CA GLN A 304 -25.14 -11.14 13.87
C GLN A 304 -25.94 -10.02 14.56
N LEU A 305 -25.29 -8.93 14.99
CA LEU A 305 -25.95 -7.83 15.69
C LEU A 305 -26.97 -7.08 14.83
N LEU A 306 -26.70 -6.93 13.53
CA LEU A 306 -27.54 -6.24 12.56
C LEU A 306 -28.50 -7.17 11.82
N ASN A 307 -28.33 -8.49 11.98
CA ASN A 307 -29.14 -9.51 11.34
C ASN A 307 -29.23 -9.36 9.80
N ARG A 308 -28.13 -8.95 9.16
CA ARG A 308 -28.05 -8.76 7.70
C ARG A 308 -26.63 -8.99 7.22
N ASN A 309 -26.49 -9.34 5.94
CA ASN A 309 -25.19 -9.43 5.30
C ASN A 309 -24.50 -8.06 5.25
N LEU A 310 -23.22 -8.03 5.60
CA LEU A 310 -22.39 -6.84 5.63
C LEU A 310 -21.27 -6.81 4.58
N PHE A 311 -21.09 -7.86 3.79
CA PHE A 311 -20.09 -7.93 2.73
C PHE A 311 -20.52 -7.07 1.54
N ASP A 312 -19.93 -5.88 1.45
CA ASP A 312 -19.90 -5.07 0.23
C ASP A 312 -18.58 -5.24 -0.52
N SER A 313 -18.48 -4.68 -1.72
CA SER A 313 -17.25 -4.71 -2.52
C SER A 313 -16.05 -4.15 -1.75
N SER A 314 -16.22 -3.11 -0.94
CA SER A 314 -15.16 -2.49 -0.14
C SER A 314 -14.63 -3.46 0.93
N ILE A 315 -15.50 -4.17 1.64
CA ILE A 315 -15.14 -5.12 2.70
C ILE A 315 -14.48 -6.36 2.11
N ILE A 316 -15.05 -6.91 1.04
CA ILE A 316 -14.49 -8.05 0.32
C ILE A 316 -13.07 -7.73 -0.16
N LEU A 317 -12.86 -6.58 -0.79
CA LEU A 317 -11.54 -6.14 -1.28
C LEU A 317 -10.55 -5.86 -0.15
N ARG A 318 -10.99 -5.40 1.02
CA ARG A 318 -10.09 -5.19 2.18
C ARG A 318 -9.64 -6.50 2.80
N LEU A 319 -10.54 -7.47 2.94
CA LEU A 319 -10.24 -8.77 3.56
C LEU A 319 -9.41 -9.67 2.63
N ALA A 320 -9.81 -9.79 1.37
CA ALA A 320 -9.21 -10.73 0.44
C ALA A 320 -8.08 -10.13 -0.39
N ASN A 321 -7.95 -8.80 -0.42
CA ASN A 321 -7.16 -8.05 -1.40
C ASN A 321 -7.53 -8.41 -2.85
N TYR A 322 -6.84 -7.81 -3.83
CA TYR A 322 -7.09 -8.04 -5.25
C TYR A 322 -5.79 -8.25 -6.04
N LYS A 323 -4.68 -8.55 -5.35
CA LYS A 323 -3.36 -8.77 -5.99
C LYS A 323 -3.30 -10.07 -6.79
N HIS A 324 -4.23 -11.00 -6.55
CA HIS A 324 -4.37 -12.25 -7.28
C HIS A 324 -5.12 -12.11 -8.60
N LEU A 325 -5.72 -10.94 -8.87
CA LEU A 325 -6.32 -10.63 -10.17
C LEU A 325 -5.26 -10.42 -11.24
N THR A 326 -5.68 -10.46 -12.51
CA THR A 326 -4.78 -10.12 -13.62
C THR A 326 -4.35 -8.64 -13.55
N ASP A 327 -3.33 -8.26 -14.31
CA ASP A 327 -2.95 -6.84 -14.42
C ASP A 327 -4.12 -5.96 -14.89
N PHE A 328 -4.98 -6.50 -15.75
CA PHE A 328 -6.22 -5.84 -16.16
C PHE A 328 -7.16 -5.67 -14.98
N GLY A 329 -7.42 -6.73 -14.21
CA GLY A 329 -8.29 -6.68 -13.04
C GLY A 329 -7.81 -5.69 -11.97
N GLN A 330 -6.50 -5.68 -11.69
CA GLN A 330 -5.90 -4.73 -10.73
C GLN A 330 -6.05 -3.27 -11.16
N LYS A 331 -5.89 -2.97 -12.46
CA LYS A 331 -6.04 -1.61 -13.01
C LYS A 331 -7.50 -1.14 -13.05
N ASN A 332 -8.45 -2.06 -13.16
CA ASN A 332 -9.88 -1.78 -13.33
C ASN A 332 -10.71 -2.10 -12.07
N ILE A 333 -10.09 -2.17 -10.88
CA ILE A 333 -10.76 -2.64 -9.67
C ILE A 333 -11.98 -1.79 -9.27
N LYS A 334 -11.99 -0.50 -9.60
CA LYS A 334 -13.13 0.39 -9.35
C LYS A 334 -14.34 0.02 -10.20
N GLN A 335 -14.11 -0.36 -11.45
CA GLN A 335 -15.13 -0.79 -12.40
C GLN A 335 -15.60 -2.23 -12.11
N ILE A 336 -14.73 -3.06 -11.52
CA ILE A 336 -15.06 -4.43 -11.10
C ILE A 336 -15.89 -4.45 -9.82
N ALA A 337 -15.80 -3.42 -8.96
CA ALA A 337 -16.48 -3.39 -7.66
C ALA A 337 -18.01 -3.70 -7.71
N PRO A 338 -18.81 -3.12 -8.62
CA PRO A 338 -20.23 -3.49 -8.76
C PRO A 338 -20.44 -4.96 -9.14
N PHE A 339 -19.55 -5.54 -9.95
CA PHE A 339 -19.61 -6.96 -10.31
C PHE A 339 -19.26 -7.86 -9.13
N ILE A 340 -18.43 -7.40 -8.18
CA ILE A 340 -18.17 -8.14 -6.93
C ILE A 340 -19.46 -8.29 -6.12
N GLU A 341 -20.20 -7.21 -5.94
CA GLU A 341 -21.49 -7.24 -5.23
C GLU A 341 -22.50 -8.14 -5.95
N GLN A 342 -22.58 -8.05 -7.28
CA GLN A 342 -23.45 -8.92 -8.08
C GLN A 342 -23.06 -10.40 -7.94
N THR A 343 -21.78 -10.74 -8.06
CA THR A 343 -21.29 -12.12 -7.94
C THR A 343 -21.50 -12.65 -6.53
N PHE A 344 -21.23 -11.84 -5.51
CA PHE A 344 -21.40 -12.22 -4.11
C PHE A 344 -22.88 -12.50 -3.80
N ALA A 345 -23.80 -11.63 -4.23
CA ALA A 345 -25.24 -11.86 -4.05
C ALA A 345 -25.71 -13.15 -4.72
N LYS A 346 -25.30 -13.39 -5.98
CA LYS A 346 -25.60 -14.65 -6.70
C LYS A 346 -25.00 -15.88 -6.02
N PHE A 347 -23.86 -15.74 -5.35
CA PHE A 347 -23.26 -16.82 -4.57
C PHE A 347 -24.12 -17.14 -3.35
N GLU A 348 -24.54 -16.13 -2.59
CA GLU A 348 -25.38 -16.32 -1.40
C GLU A 348 -26.76 -16.89 -1.70
N GLU A 349 -27.37 -16.50 -2.83
CA GLU A 349 -28.66 -17.05 -3.27
C GLU A 349 -28.65 -18.57 -3.46
N LYS A 350 -27.48 -19.15 -3.76
CA LYS A 350 -27.29 -20.60 -3.91
C LYS A 350 -27.09 -21.32 -2.59
N LEU A 351 -26.85 -20.60 -1.49
CA LEU A 351 -26.64 -21.19 -0.18
C LEU A 351 -27.97 -21.42 0.52
N GLU A 352 -28.15 -22.60 1.11
CA GLU A 352 -29.33 -22.90 1.94
C GLU A 352 -29.49 -21.91 3.10
N SER A 353 -28.38 -21.49 3.72
CA SER A 353 -28.35 -20.51 4.80
C SER A 353 -28.64 -19.08 4.35
N ARG A 354 -28.48 -18.79 3.04
CA ARG A 354 -28.38 -17.44 2.46
C ARG A 354 -27.41 -16.49 3.17
N ARG A 355 -26.47 -17.06 3.96
CA ARG A 355 -25.43 -16.32 4.67
C ARG A 355 -24.08 -16.97 4.43
N PHE A 356 -23.20 -16.22 3.78
CA PHE A 356 -21.84 -16.62 3.43
C PHE A 356 -21.05 -17.19 4.63
N LEU A 357 -21.07 -16.51 5.78
CA LEU A 357 -20.29 -16.93 6.95
C LEU A 357 -20.77 -18.23 7.60
N ASN A 358 -22.02 -18.66 7.38
CA ASN A 358 -22.54 -19.92 7.92
C ASN A 358 -21.93 -21.16 7.23
N LEU A 359 -21.23 -20.97 6.11
CA LEU A 359 -20.38 -21.99 5.52
C LEU A 359 -19.18 -22.33 6.39
N PHE A 360 -18.73 -21.37 7.22
CA PHE A 360 -17.48 -21.45 7.95
C PHE A 360 -17.67 -21.48 9.46
N PHE A 361 -18.81 -20.98 9.96
CA PHE A 361 -19.10 -20.83 11.38
C PHE A 361 -20.41 -21.53 11.74
N ASP A 362 -20.44 -22.13 12.92
CA ASP A 362 -21.69 -22.46 13.61
C ASP A 362 -21.92 -21.49 14.78
N ASN A 363 -23.17 -21.35 15.22
CA ASN A 363 -23.58 -20.33 16.21
C ASN A 363 -22.61 -20.19 17.39
N ASN A 364 -22.12 -18.96 17.60
CA ASN A 364 -21.15 -18.57 18.65
C ASN A 364 -19.76 -19.21 18.56
N LEU A 365 -19.42 -19.86 17.45
CA LEU A 365 -18.13 -20.48 17.21
C LEU A 365 -17.48 -19.94 15.94
N PHE A 366 -16.20 -19.61 16.01
CA PHE A 366 -15.41 -19.20 14.84
C PHE A 366 -14.95 -20.41 13.99
N TYR A 367 -15.71 -21.50 14.03
CA TYR A 367 -15.55 -22.67 13.20
C TYR A 367 -16.89 -23.40 13.09
N LYS A 368 -17.06 -24.12 11.98
CA LYS A 368 -18.09 -25.12 11.75
C LYS A 368 -17.78 -26.43 12.46
N LYS A 369 -18.78 -26.97 13.14
CA LYS A 369 -18.73 -28.29 13.77
C LYS A 369 -18.99 -29.39 12.75
N VAL A 370 -18.22 -30.45 12.86
CA VAL A 370 -18.47 -31.74 12.20
C VAL A 370 -18.58 -32.77 13.31
N ASN A 371 -19.69 -33.50 13.37
CA ASN A 371 -19.99 -34.45 14.45
C ASN A 371 -19.87 -33.84 15.87
N GLY A 372 -20.15 -32.54 16.02
CA GLY A 372 -20.11 -31.83 17.29
C GLY A 372 -18.77 -31.17 17.63
N GLU A 373 -17.71 -31.42 16.86
CA GLU A 373 -16.34 -30.97 17.16
C GLU A 373 -15.73 -30.16 16.02
N TYR A 374 -14.60 -29.49 16.31
CA TYR A 374 -13.82 -28.80 15.29
C TYR A 374 -13.04 -29.81 14.43
N GLU A 375 -13.38 -29.89 13.15
CA GLU A 375 -12.68 -30.75 12.18
C GLU A 375 -12.02 -29.89 11.09
N PRO A 376 -10.70 -29.70 11.11
CA PRO A 376 -9.98 -28.90 10.10
C PRO A 376 -10.22 -29.39 8.67
N LYS A 377 -10.33 -30.70 8.43
CA LYS A 377 -10.47 -31.26 7.07
C LYS A 377 -11.75 -30.82 6.35
N TYR A 378 -12.78 -30.38 7.09
CA TYR A 378 -13.95 -29.74 6.49
C TYR A 378 -13.56 -28.58 5.57
N TYR A 379 -12.54 -27.81 5.96
CA TYR A 379 -12.15 -26.60 5.24
C TYR A 379 -11.30 -26.86 4.02
N LEU A 380 -10.74 -28.07 3.84
CA LEU A 380 -9.88 -28.42 2.72
C LEU A 380 -10.53 -28.09 1.36
N ASN A 381 -11.86 -28.21 1.27
CA ASN A 381 -12.64 -27.92 0.07
C ASN A 381 -12.61 -26.43 -0.36
N PHE A 382 -12.19 -25.52 0.52
CA PHE A 382 -12.05 -24.09 0.24
C PHE A 382 -10.60 -23.67 -0.10
N TYR A 383 -9.68 -24.62 -0.19
CA TYR A 383 -8.28 -24.36 -0.52
C TYR A 383 -7.99 -24.65 -1.98
N SER A 384 -7.09 -23.86 -2.57
CA SER A 384 -6.65 -24.08 -3.96
C SER A 384 -5.70 -25.28 -4.08
N SER A 385 -5.04 -25.67 -2.98
CA SER A 385 -4.19 -26.86 -2.94
C SER A 385 -4.15 -27.49 -1.54
N PRO A 386 -4.00 -28.82 -1.44
CA PRO A 386 -3.78 -29.48 -0.15
C PRO A 386 -2.55 -28.96 0.60
N ALA A 387 -1.48 -28.59 -0.11
CA ALA A 387 -0.27 -28.06 0.52
C ALA A 387 -0.50 -26.72 1.24
N GLU A 388 -1.32 -25.83 0.68
CA GLU A 388 -1.71 -24.57 1.33
C GLU A 388 -2.50 -24.84 2.61
N PHE A 389 -3.45 -25.79 2.57
CA PHE A 389 -4.21 -26.21 3.74
C PHE A 389 -3.29 -26.74 4.85
N GLU A 390 -2.40 -27.69 4.51
CA GLU A 390 -1.48 -28.29 5.49
C GLU A 390 -0.55 -27.25 6.13
N PHE A 391 -0.13 -26.24 5.37
CA PHE A 391 0.65 -25.13 5.92
C PHE A 391 -0.11 -24.41 7.05
N TYR A 392 -1.35 -23.96 6.82
CA TYR A 392 -2.11 -23.26 7.86
C TYR A 392 -2.55 -24.18 8.99
N ASN A 393 -2.87 -25.43 8.69
CA ASN A 393 -3.17 -26.44 9.69
C ASN A 393 -1.98 -26.69 10.64
N SER A 394 -0.75 -26.72 10.10
CA SER A 394 0.45 -26.87 10.92
C SER A 394 0.66 -25.71 11.90
N ILE A 395 0.30 -24.49 11.51
CA ILE A 395 0.37 -23.30 12.38
C ILE A 395 -0.62 -23.43 13.53
N ASP A 396 -1.85 -23.85 13.24
CA ASP A 396 -2.89 -24.04 14.27
C ASP A 396 -2.52 -25.19 15.23
N GLU A 397 -1.97 -26.30 14.72
CA GLU A 397 -1.49 -27.41 15.55
C GLU A 397 -0.29 -27.02 16.43
N ASP A 398 0.66 -26.26 15.90
CA ASP A 398 1.79 -25.77 16.69
C ASP A 398 1.37 -24.77 17.77
N ALA A 399 0.36 -23.94 17.51
CA ALA A 399 -0.24 -23.08 18.52
C ALA A 399 -0.87 -23.90 19.66
N LYS A 400 -1.64 -24.94 19.33
CA LYS A 400 -2.22 -25.87 20.31
C LYS A 400 -1.15 -26.57 21.15
N LYS A 401 -0.07 -27.07 20.53
CA LYS A 401 1.07 -27.71 21.24
C LYS A 401 1.72 -26.78 22.27
N ARG A 402 1.69 -25.46 22.04
CA ARG A 402 2.23 -24.45 22.95
C ARG A 402 1.21 -23.98 24.01
N ASN A 403 0.08 -24.69 24.16
CA ASN A 403 -1.06 -24.27 24.99
C ASN A 403 -1.60 -22.87 24.63
N TYR A 404 -1.42 -22.45 23.37
CA TYR A 404 -2.02 -21.23 22.85
C TYR A 404 -3.25 -21.58 22.03
N THR A 405 -4.44 -21.37 22.60
CA THR A 405 -5.70 -21.54 21.88
C THR A 405 -6.01 -20.26 21.09
N ASN A 406 -5.80 -20.31 19.78
CA ASN A 406 -6.30 -19.28 18.89
C ASN A 406 -7.84 -19.45 18.76
N PRO A 407 -8.66 -18.49 19.24
CA PRO A 407 -10.12 -18.61 19.15
C PRO A 407 -10.63 -18.57 17.70
N PHE A 408 -9.80 -18.11 16.75
CA PHE A 408 -10.14 -18.07 15.33
C PHE A 408 -9.05 -18.78 14.51
N PRO A 409 -9.20 -20.09 14.23
CA PRO A 409 -8.14 -20.86 13.58
C PRO A 409 -7.74 -20.30 12.22
N HIS A 410 -6.45 -20.31 11.90
CA HIS A 410 -5.92 -19.81 10.64
C HIS A 410 -6.50 -20.58 9.45
N VAL A 411 -6.76 -21.88 9.63
CA VAL A 411 -7.42 -22.72 8.62
C VAL A 411 -8.78 -22.14 8.20
N VAL A 412 -9.56 -21.65 9.15
CA VAL A 412 -10.89 -21.09 8.91
C VAL A 412 -10.79 -19.71 8.26
N GLU A 413 -9.92 -18.85 8.80
CA GLU A 413 -9.70 -17.51 8.26
C GLU A 413 -9.29 -17.56 6.77
N LYS A 414 -8.39 -18.48 6.42
CA LYS A 414 -7.89 -18.62 5.05
C LYS A 414 -8.88 -19.27 4.11
N ALA A 415 -9.69 -20.21 4.59
CA ALA A 415 -10.82 -20.74 3.83
C ALA A 415 -11.78 -19.63 3.39
N ILE A 416 -12.13 -18.72 4.32
CA ILE A 416 -12.98 -17.56 4.04
C ILE A 416 -12.33 -16.63 3.01
N ILE A 417 -11.06 -16.27 3.21
CA ILE A 417 -10.32 -15.40 2.28
C ILE A 417 -10.26 -16.02 0.88
N ASN A 418 -10.01 -17.32 0.77
CA ASN A 418 -9.92 -17.99 -0.53
C ASN A 418 -11.26 -18.00 -1.26
N GLN A 419 -12.38 -18.21 -0.55
CA GLN A 419 -13.69 -18.10 -1.17
C GLN A 419 -13.99 -16.67 -1.65
N LEU A 420 -13.62 -15.65 -0.87
CA LEU A 420 -13.74 -14.25 -1.29
C LEU A 420 -12.87 -13.95 -2.53
N LYS A 421 -11.65 -14.50 -2.62
CA LYS A 421 -10.79 -14.34 -3.82
C LYS A 421 -11.42 -14.91 -5.08
N ILE A 422 -12.11 -16.04 -4.98
CA ILE A 422 -12.86 -16.65 -6.10
C ILE A 422 -13.95 -15.69 -6.56
N ILE A 423 -14.74 -15.14 -5.63
CA ILE A 423 -15.79 -14.15 -5.94
C ILE A 423 -15.23 -12.94 -6.69
N ILE A 424 -14.07 -12.41 -6.26
CA ILE A 424 -13.42 -11.27 -6.94
C ILE A 424 -12.93 -11.68 -8.36
N LYS A 425 -12.41 -12.91 -8.53
CA LYS A 425 -11.98 -13.41 -9.84
C LYS A 425 -13.15 -13.56 -10.81
N ASP A 426 -14.24 -14.15 -10.35
CA ASP A 426 -15.47 -14.30 -11.14
C ASP A 426 -16.07 -12.92 -11.50
N ALA A 427 -15.97 -11.93 -10.61
CA ALA A 427 -16.35 -10.56 -10.90
C ALA A 427 -15.47 -9.89 -11.98
N GLU A 428 -14.16 -10.18 -12.02
CA GLU A 428 -13.29 -9.73 -13.12
C GLU A 428 -13.77 -10.31 -14.46
N ASP A 429 -14.11 -11.60 -14.49
CA ASP A 429 -14.62 -12.26 -15.70
C ASP A 429 -15.96 -11.69 -16.15
N LEU A 430 -16.87 -11.36 -15.23
CA LEU A 430 -18.12 -10.69 -15.58
C LEU A 430 -17.88 -9.29 -16.15
N TYR A 431 -16.98 -8.51 -15.55
CA TYR A 431 -16.62 -7.19 -16.09
C TYR A 431 -15.96 -7.31 -17.46
N ARG A 432 -15.09 -8.31 -17.67
CA ARG A 432 -14.51 -8.60 -18.98
C ARG A 432 -15.61 -8.81 -20.03
N ILE A 433 -16.58 -9.68 -19.74
CA ILE A 433 -17.71 -9.96 -20.64
C ILE A 433 -18.52 -8.70 -20.94
N ASP A 434 -18.81 -7.90 -19.92
CA ASP A 434 -19.57 -6.65 -20.04
C ASP A 434 -18.94 -5.67 -21.06
N ILE A 435 -17.60 -5.66 -21.14
CA ILE A 435 -16.86 -4.81 -22.08
C ILE A 435 -16.44 -5.53 -23.38
N GLY A 436 -16.94 -6.75 -23.62
CA GLY A 436 -16.64 -7.53 -24.83
C GLY A 436 -15.29 -8.25 -24.82
N MET A 437 -14.64 -8.36 -23.66
CA MET A 437 -13.53 -9.30 -23.41
C MET A 437 -14.10 -10.65 -22.93
N PRO A 438 -13.44 -11.79 -23.12
CA PRO A 438 -13.89 -13.08 -22.64
C PRO A 438 -13.17 -13.36 -21.34
N LYS A 439 -13.37 -14.56 -20.82
CA LYS A 439 -12.88 -14.87 -19.49
C LYS A 439 -11.39 -15.16 -19.50
N ILE A 440 -10.82 -15.11 -18.32
CA ILE A 440 -9.45 -15.55 -18.07
C ILE A 440 -9.35 -17.03 -18.48
N GLY A 441 -8.41 -17.34 -19.38
CA GLY A 441 -8.19 -18.70 -19.88
C GLY A 441 -8.95 -19.07 -21.16
N GLU A 442 -9.89 -18.25 -21.63
CA GLU A 442 -10.60 -18.46 -22.90
C GLU A 442 -9.85 -17.88 -24.13
N GLY A 443 -8.63 -17.34 -23.91
CA GLY A 443 -7.66 -16.90 -24.94
C GLY A 443 -7.87 -15.48 -25.50
N TRP A 444 -6.89 -14.58 -25.31
CA TRP A 444 -6.77 -13.26 -26.00
C TRP A 444 -5.40 -13.16 -26.66
N ILE A 445 -5.40 -12.95 -27.98
CA ILE A 445 -4.24 -12.53 -28.75
C ILE A 445 -4.17 -11.01 -28.60
N SER A 446 -2.98 -10.47 -28.37
CA SER A 446 -2.71 -9.04 -28.16
C SER A 446 -3.22 -8.13 -29.29
N GLU A 447 -3.44 -8.69 -30.47
CA GLU A 447 -4.14 -8.08 -31.61
C GLU A 447 -5.58 -7.69 -31.25
N THR A 448 -6.35 -8.61 -30.66
CA THR A 448 -7.74 -8.38 -30.27
C THR A 448 -7.84 -7.28 -29.23
N GLU A 449 -6.92 -7.24 -28.25
CA GLU A 449 -6.86 -6.15 -27.27
C GLU A 449 -6.63 -4.79 -27.95
N LEU A 450 -5.69 -4.73 -28.89
CA LEU A 450 -5.39 -3.53 -29.65
C LEU A 450 -6.60 -3.07 -30.48
N PHE A 451 -7.30 -4.00 -31.13
CA PHE A 451 -8.51 -3.71 -31.91
C PHE A 451 -9.58 -2.99 -31.09
N TYR A 452 -9.92 -3.52 -29.90
CA TYR A 452 -10.96 -2.92 -29.07
C TYR A 452 -10.55 -1.56 -28.52
N LYS A 453 -9.27 -1.39 -28.13
CA LYS A 453 -8.77 -0.08 -27.69
C LYS A 453 -8.88 0.97 -28.80
N LEU A 454 -8.47 0.63 -30.03
CA LEU A 454 -8.58 1.52 -31.18
C LEU A 454 -10.04 1.80 -31.56
N LYS A 455 -10.90 0.77 -31.59
CA LYS A 455 -12.33 0.93 -31.87
C LYS A 455 -13.01 1.85 -30.86
N ASN A 456 -12.64 1.77 -29.57
CA ASN A 456 -13.18 2.64 -28.53
C ASN A 456 -12.61 4.06 -28.59
N ARG A 457 -11.34 4.23 -28.98
CA ARG A 457 -10.70 5.55 -29.13
C ARG A 457 -11.20 6.31 -30.35
N PHE A 458 -11.45 5.61 -31.45
CA PHE A 458 -11.85 6.18 -32.75
C PHE A 458 -13.29 5.79 -33.12
N LYS A 459 -14.26 6.08 -32.23
CA LYS A 459 -15.67 5.69 -32.40
C LYS A 459 -16.33 6.20 -33.68
N GLU A 460 -15.87 7.35 -34.17
CA GLU A 460 -16.38 8.00 -35.39
C GLU A 460 -15.81 7.38 -36.67
N GLN A 461 -14.77 6.57 -36.56
CA GLN A 461 -14.13 5.90 -37.69
C GLN A 461 -14.61 4.46 -37.79
N GLN A 462 -14.67 3.95 -39.02
CA GLN A 462 -14.86 2.52 -39.22
C GLN A 462 -13.52 1.83 -38.95
N VAL A 463 -13.51 0.91 -37.99
CA VAL A 463 -12.34 0.08 -37.64
C VAL A 463 -12.72 -1.38 -37.81
N ILE A 464 -11.98 -2.12 -38.62
CA ILE A 464 -12.24 -3.52 -38.96
C ILE A 464 -11.11 -4.39 -38.40
N HIS A 465 -11.48 -5.52 -37.79
CA HIS A 465 -10.54 -6.57 -37.39
C HIS A 465 -10.34 -7.55 -38.55
N HIS A 466 -9.11 -7.98 -38.81
CA HIS A 466 -8.70 -8.79 -39.96
C HIS A 466 -9.18 -8.21 -41.31
N GLY A 467 -8.87 -6.95 -41.56
CA GLY A 467 -9.27 -6.25 -42.79
C GLY A 467 -8.63 -6.85 -44.04
N ASN A 468 -9.45 -7.24 -45.02
CA ASN A 468 -8.98 -7.77 -46.31
C ASN A 468 -9.39 -6.85 -47.46
N PRO A 469 -8.63 -5.77 -47.74
CA PRO A 469 -8.87 -4.95 -48.91
C PRO A 469 -8.52 -5.73 -50.19
N LYS A 470 -9.29 -5.54 -51.27
CA LYS A 470 -9.19 -6.35 -52.51
C LYS A 470 -7.77 -6.45 -53.09
N TRP A 471 -6.98 -5.38 -52.96
CA TRP A 471 -5.60 -5.31 -53.46
C TRP A 471 -4.59 -6.18 -52.67
N LEU A 472 -4.97 -6.64 -51.48
CA LEU A 472 -4.13 -7.49 -50.61
C LEU A 472 -4.31 -9.00 -50.89
N GLY A 473 -5.29 -9.34 -51.74
CA GLY A 473 -5.52 -10.70 -52.22
C GLY A 473 -5.99 -11.66 -51.12
N ARG A 474 -5.21 -12.71 -50.86
CA ARG A 474 -5.53 -13.72 -49.83
C ARG A 474 -5.02 -13.36 -48.43
N GLN A 475 -4.30 -12.25 -48.29
CA GLN A 475 -3.77 -11.79 -47.00
C GLN A 475 -4.75 -10.83 -46.33
N HIS A 476 -4.60 -10.61 -45.03
CA HIS A 476 -5.35 -9.62 -44.28
C HIS A 476 -4.40 -8.72 -43.47
N LEU A 477 -4.92 -7.56 -43.09
CA LEU A 477 -4.37 -6.66 -42.09
C LEU A 477 -5.01 -6.93 -40.75
N ASP A 478 -4.23 -7.04 -39.69
CA ASP A 478 -4.74 -7.32 -38.34
C ASP A 478 -5.85 -6.33 -37.93
N ILE A 479 -5.60 -5.03 -38.14
CA ILE A 479 -6.61 -3.97 -37.95
C ILE A 479 -6.56 -3.02 -39.15
N PHE A 480 -7.72 -2.62 -39.67
CA PHE A 480 -7.81 -1.77 -40.86
C PHE A 480 -8.85 -0.66 -40.70
N PHE A 481 -8.45 0.56 -41.05
CA PHE A 481 -9.31 1.73 -41.17
C PHE A 481 -9.63 1.95 -42.66
N PRO A 482 -10.71 1.37 -43.21
CA PRO A 482 -10.95 1.35 -44.65
C PRO A 482 -11.08 2.74 -45.27
N LYS A 483 -11.76 3.68 -44.60
CA LYS A 483 -11.95 5.04 -45.12
C LYS A 483 -10.65 5.84 -45.17
N LEU A 484 -9.74 5.55 -44.24
CA LEU A 484 -8.46 6.25 -44.11
C LEU A 484 -7.34 5.53 -44.86
N ASN A 485 -7.57 4.28 -45.28
CA ASN A 485 -6.58 3.38 -45.87
C ASN A 485 -5.34 3.24 -44.95
N ILE A 486 -5.57 3.01 -43.67
CA ILE A 486 -4.53 2.75 -42.65
C ILE A 486 -4.64 1.30 -42.19
N GLY A 487 -3.56 0.55 -42.32
CA GLY A 487 -3.41 -0.80 -41.80
C GLY A 487 -2.52 -0.81 -40.56
N ILE A 488 -2.85 -1.66 -39.59
CA ILE A 488 -2.06 -1.85 -38.38
C ILE A 488 -1.81 -3.35 -38.23
N GLU A 489 -0.55 -3.71 -37.96
CA GLU A 489 -0.09 -5.08 -37.82
C GLU A 489 0.58 -5.27 -36.47
N TYR A 490 0.05 -6.19 -35.67
CA TYR A 490 0.62 -6.55 -34.38
C TYR A 490 1.72 -7.60 -34.55
N GLN A 491 2.95 -7.21 -34.25
CA GLN A 491 4.14 -8.04 -34.43
C GLN A 491 4.38 -8.92 -33.20
N GLY A 492 4.06 -10.21 -33.30
CA GLY A 492 4.44 -11.24 -32.32
C GLY A 492 5.94 -11.58 -32.33
N LEU A 493 6.42 -12.31 -31.31
CA LEU A 493 7.84 -12.74 -31.20
C LEU A 493 8.32 -13.57 -32.41
N GLN A 494 7.40 -14.28 -33.05
CA GLN A 494 7.63 -15.08 -34.27
C GLN A 494 8.15 -14.29 -35.49
N HIS A 495 8.13 -12.95 -35.46
CA HIS A 495 8.73 -12.10 -36.51
C HIS A 495 10.20 -11.79 -36.26
N TYR A 496 10.71 -12.03 -35.04
CA TYR A 496 12.07 -11.67 -34.65
C TYR A 496 12.98 -12.88 -34.47
N GLU A 497 12.42 -14.04 -34.12
CA GLU A 497 13.17 -15.27 -33.89
C GLU A 497 12.41 -16.52 -34.40
N PRO A 498 13.13 -17.56 -34.86
CA PRO A 498 12.51 -18.83 -35.19
C PRO A 498 12.00 -19.50 -33.92
N ILE A 499 10.71 -19.85 -33.91
CA ILE A 499 10.07 -20.54 -32.78
C ILE A 499 9.68 -21.95 -33.26
N ASP A 500 10.22 -22.98 -32.60
CA ASP A 500 10.02 -24.39 -32.97
C ASP A 500 8.54 -24.79 -33.02
N PHE A 501 7.73 -24.29 -32.08
CA PHE A 501 6.28 -24.48 -32.04
C PHE A 501 5.57 -24.05 -33.33
N PHE A 502 6.13 -23.08 -34.06
CA PHE A 502 5.57 -22.53 -35.31
C PHE A 502 6.29 -23.04 -36.58
N GLY A 503 7.14 -24.06 -36.47
CA GLY A 503 7.84 -24.66 -37.62
C GLY A 503 9.28 -24.19 -37.83
N GLY A 504 9.87 -23.52 -36.83
CA GLY A 504 11.29 -23.17 -36.77
C GLY A 504 11.76 -22.26 -37.92
N GLU A 505 13.01 -22.41 -38.33
CA GLU A 505 13.70 -21.52 -39.28
C GLU A 505 13.03 -21.45 -40.67
N LYS A 506 12.47 -22.56 -41.16
CA LYS A 506 11.76 -22.60 -42.45
C LYS A 506 10.47 -21.78 -42.44
N ALA A 507 9.74 -21.79 -41.33
CA ALA A 507 8.52 -20.99 -41.18
C ALA A 507 8.86 -19.50 -41.00
N PHE A 508 9.94 -19.21 -40.28
CA PHE A 508 10.46 -17.86 -40.07
C PHE A 508 10.83 -17.16 -41.39
N LEU A 509 11.58 -17.82 -42.28
CA LEU A 509 11.95 -17.25 -43.59
C LEU A 509 10.73 -16.97 -44.47
N LYS A 510 9.74 -17.88 -44.47
CA LYS A 510 8.47 -17.68 -45.21
C LYS A 510 7.63 -16.56 -44.62
N ASN A 511 7.68 -16.33 -43.31
CA ASN A 511 6.98 -15.21 -42.68
C ASN A 511 7.64 -13.88 -43.07
N GLN A 512 8.97 -13.78 -43.08
CA GLN A 512 9.66 -12.57 -43.56
C GLN A 512 9.33 -12.25 -45.03
N GLU A 513 9.29 -13.26 -45.90
CA GLU A 513 8.91 -13.08 -47.31
C GLU A 513 7.47 -12.55 -47.45
N ARG A 514 6.54 -13.05 -46.62
CA ARG A 514 5.15 -12.59 -46.58
C ARG A 514 5.03 -11.16 -46.07
N ASP A 515 5.77 -10.81 -45.02
CA ASP A 515 5.76 -9.47 -44.43
C ASP A 515 6.30 -8.44 -45.43
N LEU A 516 7.42 -8.75 -46.11
CA LEU A 516 7.98 -7.89 -47.16
C LEU A 516 6.98 -7.65 -48.29
N ARG A 517 6.33 -8.72 -48.77
CA ARG A 517 5.30 -8.61 -49.80
C ARG A 517 4.10 -7.79 -49.33
N LYS A 518 3.69 -7.94 -48.07
CA LYS A 518 2.58 -7.16 -47.46
C LYS A 518 2.93 -5.68 -47.40
N ILE A 519 4.16 -5.34 -46.99
CA ILE A 519 4.69 -3.96 -46.97
C ILE A 519 4.66 -3.35 -48.38
N GLU A 520 5.14 -4.09 -49.39
CA GLU A 520 5.17 -3.62 -50.78
C GLU A 520 3.76 -3.39 -51.34
N LEU A 521 2.83 -4.31 -51.07
CA LEU A 521 1.42 -4.16 -51.46
C LEU A 521 0.78 -2.94 -50.80
N CYS A 522 1.04 -2.69 -49.51
CA CYS A 522 0.52 -1.51 -48.84
C CYS A 522 1.08 -0.23 -49.47
N ARG A 523 2.40 -0.18 -49.73
CA ARG A 523 3.05 0.96 -50.39
C ARG A 523 2.47 1.24 -51.77
N ASN A 524 2.32 0.21 -52.61
CA ASN A 524 1.80 0.36 -53.98
C ASN A 524 0.34 0.81 -54.04
N ASN A 525 -0.42 0.61 -52.95
CA ASN A 525 -1.83 1.00 -52.84
C ASN A 525 -2.05 2.22 -51.92
N ASN A 526 -0.99 2.99 -51.61
CA ASN A 526 -1.05 4.15 -50.72
C ASN A 526 -1.71 3.86 -49.36
N CYS A 527 -1.57 2.63 -48.87
CA CYS A 527 -2.00 2.21 -47.55
C CYS A 527 -0.90 2.50 -46.54
N HIS A 528 -1.19 3.32 -45.53
CA HIS A 528 -0.24 3.60 -44.47
C HIS A 528 -0.23 2.41 -43.50
N LEU A 529 0.90 1.71 -43.39
CA LEU A 529 1.04 0.50 -42.58
C LEU A 529 1.83 0.81 -41.31
N ILE A 530 1.22 0.59 -40.15
CA ILE A 530 1.82 0.79 -38.83
C ILE A 530 2.10 -0.57 -38.19
N HIS A 531 3.33 -0.80 -37.76
CA HIS A 531 3.71 -2.02 -37.06
C HIS A 531 3.74 -1.79 -35.54
N VAL A 532 3.01 -2.62 -34.80
CA VAL A 532 2.85 -2.50 -33.35
C VAL A 532 3.57 -3.65 -32.66
N LYS A 533 4.57 -3.34 -31.83
CA LYS A 533 5.31 -4.34 -31.05
C LYS A 533 4.66 -4.61 -29.71
N LYS A 534 5.06 -5.67 -29.01
CA LYS A 534 4.49 -6.06 -27.70
C LYS A 534 4.57 -4.99 -26.61
N ASP A 535 5.59 -4.15 -26.67
CA ASP A 535 5.90 -3.09 -25.72
C ASP A 535 5.45 -1.69 -26.21
N TYR A 536 4.56 -1.63 -27.20
CA TYR A 536 4.07 -0.37 -27.74
C TYR A 536 3.40 0.53 -26.68
N ASP A 537 3.62 1.84 -26.82
CA ASP A 537 2.85 2.85 -26.11
C ASP A 537 1.56 3.16 -26.88
N PHE A 538 0.42 2.94 -26.23
CA PHE A 538 -0.89 3.09 -26.88
C PHE A 538 -1.19 4.54 -27.26
N GLU A 539 -0.77 5.52 -26.45
CA GLU A 539 -1.00 6.93 -26.75
C GLU A 539 -0.15 7.41 -27.93
N SER A 540 1.12 6.98 -28.01
CA SER A 540 1.98 7.21 -29.17
C SER A 540 1.36 6.67 -30.46
N LEU A 541 0.82 5.46 -30.43
CA LEU A 541 0.12 4.87 -31.57
C LEU A 541 -1.13 5.67 -31.95
N CYS A 542 -1.92 6.11 -30.97
CA CYS A 542 -3.10 6.94 -31.24
C CYS A 542 -2.73 8.28 -31.87
N ASN A 543 -1.69 8.93 -31.36
CA ASN A 543 -1.18 10.19 -31.92
C ASN A 543 -0.71 10.03 -33.37
N GLU A 544 -0.04 8.92 -33.70
CA GLU A 544 0.37 8.60 -35.08
C GLU A 544 -0.85 8.47 -36.01
N ILE A 545 -1.89 7.74 -35.57
CA ILE A 545 -3.14 7.59 -36.33
C ILE A 545 -3.85 8.95 -36.50
N GLU A 546 -3.92 9.77 -35.46
CA GLU A 546 -4.53 11.11 -35.52
C GLU A 546 -3.79 12.05 -36.46
N LEU A 547 -2.46 12.05 -36.45
CA LEU A 547 -1.65 12.83 -37.39
C LEU A 547 -1.92 12.41 -38.84
N GLU A 548 -2.07 11.11 -39.09
CA GLU A 548 -2.38 10.61 -40.43
C GLU A 548 -3.81 10.97 -40.87
N ILE A 549 -4.78 10.97 -39.94
CA ILE A 549 -6.13 11.48 -40.19
C ILE A 549 -6.08 12.97 -40.59
N LEU A 550 -5.32 13.79 -39.85
CA LEU A 550 -5.19 15.23 -40.09
C LEU A 550 -4.55 15.54 -41.46
N LYS A 551 -3.55 14.75 -41.89
CA LYS A 551 -2.94 14.91 -43.22
C LYS A 551 -3.90 14.64 -44.37
N ARG A 552 -4.93 13.82 -44.15
CA ARG A 552 -5.89 13.37 -45.16
C ARG A 552 -7.20 14.18 -45.15
N THR A 553 -7.39 15.03 -44.16
CA THR A 553 -8.55 15.94 -44.03
C THR A 553 -8.25 17.38 -44.47
N LYS A 554 -6.99 17.69 -44.80
CA LYS A 554 -6.59 18.87 -45.58
C LYS A 554 -6.46 18.49 -47.05
#